data_AF-A0A947DF16-F1
#
_entry.id   AF-A0A947DF16-F1
#
_cell.length_a   1.000
_cell.length_b   1.000
_cell.length_c   1.000
_cell.angle_alpha   90.00
_cell.angle_beta   90.00
_cell.angle_gamma   90.00
#
_symmetry.space_group_name_H-M   'P 1'
#
loop_
_entity.id
_entity.type
_entity.pdbx_description
1 polymer ?
#
loop_
_entity_poly.entity_id
_entity_poly.type
_entity_poly.pdbx_seq_one_letter_code
_entity_poly.pdbx_strand_id
1 'polypeptide(L)'
;MIDIRQFFQMTNPSRTLDLSKPEDKNLYIDFSAVRGEEIIEELKSQITFFSPEQPTCTLFTGHIGCGKSTELLRLKADLEVEGFYVVYFESSEDLEMADVDIGDVLLAIAKRVSDSLEQLNLSDAKSLRGLLRGAAKLLMTEIEVEAEADLLGMGVAGNTDSEVSLAPFMS
;
A
#
# COMPACT_ATOMS: atom_id res chain seq x y z
N MET A 1 34.82 -8.84 18.61
CA MET A 1 33.84 -9.43 19.55
C MET A 1 32.49 -9.35 18.85
N ILE A 2 31.80 -10.47 18.66
CA ILE A 2 30.51 -10.48 17.94
C ILE A 2 29.44 -9.87 18.85
N ASP A 3 28.71 -8.87 18.34
CA ASP A 3 27.53 -8.35 19.03
C ASP A 3 26.36 -9.33 18.82
N ILE A 4 26.00 -10.04 19.88
CA ILE A 4 24.95 -11.07 19.87
C ILE A 4 23.58 -10.46 19.55
N ARG A 5 23.34 -9.21 19.96
CA ARG A 5 22.07 -8.52 19.69
C ARG A 5 21.95 -8.20 18.20
N GLN A 6 23.02 -7.67 17.61
CA GLN A 6 23.07 -7.39 16.19
C GLN A 6 22.92 -8.67 15.36
N PHE A 7 23.61 -9.75 15.76
CA PHE A 7 23.49 -11.05 15.11
C PHE A 7 22.05 -11.58 15.13
N PHE A 8 21.39 -11.59 16.30
CA PHE A 8 20.00 -12.02 16.44
C PHE A 8 19.05 -11.21 15.55
N GLN A 9 19.23 -9.89 15.49
CA GLN A 9 18.42 -8.99 14.65
C GLN A 9 18.62 -9.25 13.15
N MET A 10 19.85 -9.54 12.72
CA MET A 10 20.17 -9.85 11.32
C MET A 10 19.65 -11.21 10.88
N THR A 11 19.55 -12.18 11.79
CA THR A 11 19.04 -13.54 11.50
C THR A 11 17.51 -13.67 11.58
N ASN A 12 16.77 -12.57 11.76
CA ASN A 12 15.32 -12.61 11.86
C ASN A 12 14.67 -12.92 10.49
N PRO A 13 14.04 -14.09 10.29
CA PRO A 13 13.48 -14.49 8.99
C PRO A 13 12.22 -13.70 8.61
N SER A 14 11.57 -13.02 9.56
CA SER A 14 10.38 -12.20 9.31
C SER A 14 10.74 -10.79 8.82
N ARG A 15 12.03 -10.41 8.83
CA ARG A 15 12.47 -9.09 8.40
C ARG A 15 12.74 -9.08 6.90
N THR A 16 12.00 -8.26 6.16
CA THR A 16 12.29 -7.99 4.74
C THR A 16 13.63 -7.27 4.60
N LEU A 17 14.42 -7.62 3.58
CA LEU A 17 15.67 -6.92 3.29
C LEU A 17 15.39 -5.77 2.31
N ASP A 18 15.90 -4.59 2.63
CA ASP A 18 15.81 -3.40 1.78
C ASP A 18 17.16 -3.17 1.12
N LEU A 19 17.29 -3.57 -0.14
CA LEU A 19 18.54 -3.47 -0.88
C LEU A 19 18.97 -2.02 -1.16
N SER A 20 18.16 -1.00 -0.87
CA SER A 20 18.68 0.37 -0.88
C SER A 20 19.70 0.60 0.23
N LYS A 21 19.65 -0.19 1.32
CA LYS A 21 20.53 -0.07 2.49
C LYS A 21 21.79 -0.95 2.33
N PRO A 22 23.00 -0.39 2.49
CA PRO A 22 24.24 -1.15 2.38
C PRO A 22 24.34 -2.35 3.34
N GLU A 23 23.76 -2.24 4.54
CA GLU A 23 23.77 -3.32 5.53
C GLU A 23 22.97 -4.54 5.05
N ASP A 24 21.81 -4.32 4.45
CA ASP A 24 20.92 -5.37 3.97
C ASP A 24 21.44 -6.00 2.67
N LYS A 25 22.14 -5.22 1.82
CA LYS A 25 22.84 -5.77 0.64
C LYS A 25 23.82 -6.89 1.00
N ASN A 26 24.53 -6.76 2.13
CA ASN A 26 25.48 -7.78 2.57
C ASN A 26 24.81 -9.05 3.11
N LEU A 27 23.52 -8.99 3.44
CA LEU A 27 22.73 -10.10 3.93
C LEU A 27 21.97 -10.83 2.82
N TYR A 28 21.86 -10.20 1.64
CA TYR A 28 21.18 -10.80 0.49
C TYR A 28 22.04 -11.89 -0.14
N ILE A 29 21.40 -13.02 -0.43
CA ILE A 29 21.99 -14.14 -1.14
C ILE A 29 21.10 -14.42 -2.34
N ASP A 30 21.68 -14.36 -3.54
CA ASP A 30 20.95 -14.69 -4.76
C ASP A 30 20.76 -16.21 -4.87
N PHE A 31 19.50 -16.62 -4.90
CA PHE A 31 19.08 -18.02 -5.08
C PHE A 31 18.51 -18.29 -6.48
N SER A 32 18.61 -17.36 -7.42
CA SER A 32 18.16 -17.51 -8.81
C SER A 32 18.64 -18.82 -9.45
N ALA A 33 19.93 -19.14 -9.28
CA ALA A 33 20.56 -20.33 -9.84
C ALA A 33 19.92 -21.67 -9.40
N VAL A 34 19.31 -21.71 -8.21
CA VAL A 34 18.62 -22.91 -7.68
C VAL A 34 17.11 -22.86 -7.85
N ARG A 35 16.54 -21.66 -8.04
CA ARG A 35 15.11 -21.45 -8.35
C ARG A 35 14.80 -21.68 -9.82
N GLY A 36 15.81 -21.60 -10.68
CA GLY A 36 15.71 -21.89 -12.11
C GLY A 36 15.23 -20.71 -12.96
N GLU A 37 14.87 -19.58 -12.35
CA GLU A 37 14.33 -18.41 -13.04
C GLU A 37 14.77 -17.11 -12.33
N GLU A 38 15.23 -16.13 -13.12
CA GLU A 38 15.49 -14.75 -12.67
C GLU A 38 14.22 -13.90 -12.85
N ILE A 39 13.13 -14.28 -12.17
CA ILE A 39 11.80 -13.66 -12.34
C ILE A 39 11.86 -12.14 -12.15
N ILE A 40 12.69 -11.64 -11.23
CA ILE A 40 12.86 -10.20 -11.01
C ILE A 40 13.52 -9.51 -12.21
N GLU A 41 14.51 -10.12 -12.84
CA GLU A 41 15.14 -9.57 -14.06
C GLU A 41 14.17 -9.62 -15.25
N GLU A 42 13.31 -10.64 -15.32
CA GLU A 42 12.25 -10.72 -16.32
C GLU A 42 11.21 -9.61 -16.12
N LEU A 43 10.73 -9.39 -14.90
CA LEU A 43 9.83 -8.28 -14.56
C LEU A 43 10.47 -6.93 -14.89
N LYS A 44 11.73 -6.75 -14.52
CA LYS A 44 12.49 -5.53 -14.84
C LYS A 44 12.56 -5.33 -16.36
N SER A 45 12.93 -6.37 -17.10
CA SER A 45 13.04 -6.31 -18.57
C SER A 45 11.70 -6.03 -19.23
N GLN A 46 10.62 -6.61 -18.70
CA GLN A 46 9.26 -6.35 -19.18
C GLN A 46 8.90 -4.87 -19.05
N ILE A 47 9.16 -4.26 -17.90
CA ILE A 47 8.86 -2.85 -17.62
C ILE A 47 9.76 -1.91 -18.43
N THR A 48 11.06 -2.18 -18.45
CA THR A 48 12.07 -1.24 -18.98
C THR A 48 12.30 -1.35 -20.48
N PHE A 49 12.33 -2.58 -21.02
CA PHE A 49 12.75 -2.84 -22.39
C PHE A 49 11.58 -3.22 -23.31
N PHE A 50 10.72 -4.15 -22.87
CA PHE A 50 9.64 -4.65 -23.72
C PHE A 50 8.37 -3.78 -23.71
N SER A 51 8.12 -3.02 -22.65
CA SER A 51 6.91 -2.21 -22.50
C SER A 51 7.15 -0.78 -21.96
N PRO A 52 8.11 -0.01 -22.52
CA PRO A 52 8.48 1.31 -21.96
C PRO A 52 7.33 2.34 -21.97
N GLU A 53 6.38 2.22 -22.90
CA GLU A 53 5.27 3.15 -23.08
C GLU A 53 3.90 2.47 -22.86
N GLN A 54 3.89 1.22 -22.36
CA GLN A 54 2.66 0.46 -22.14
C GLN A 54 2.52 0.08 -20.67
N PRO A 55 1.34 0.29 -20.05
CA PRO A 55 1.12 -0.14 -18.68
C PRO A 55 1.16 -1.66 -18.59
N THR A 56 1.95 -2.18 -17.66
CA THR A 56 2.05 -3.62 -17.37
C THR A 56 1.37 -3.93 -16.03
N CYS A 57 0.75 -5.10 -15.94
CA CYS A 57 0.24 -5.64 -14.68
C CYS A 57 0.73 -7.08 -14.55
N THR A 58 1.45 -7.38 -13.46
CA THR A 58 2.01 -8.71 -13.24
C THR A 58 1.74 -9.19 -11.83
N LEU A 59 1.33 -10.45 -11.72
CA LEU A 59 1.06 -11.12 -10.46
C LEU A 59 2.26 -11.97 -10.05
N PHE A 60 2.98 -11.54 -9.01
CA PHE A 60 4.09 -12.28 -8.44
C PHE A 60 3.64 -13.04 -7.18
N THR A 61 3.59 -14.37 -7.24
CA THR A 61 3.03 -15.24 -6.18
C THR A 61 4.04 -16.25 -5.66
N GLY A 62 3.76 -16.81 -4.49
CA GLY A 62 4.61 -17.80 -3.83
C GLY A 62 4.27 -17.93 -2.35
N HIS A 63 4.82 -18.94 -1.68
CA HIS A 63 4.53 -19.23 -0.28
C HIS A 63 4.94 -18.12 0.68
N ILE A 64 4.32 -18.07 1.87
CA ILE A 64 4.70 -17.13 2.93
C ILE A 64 6.16 -17.41 3.33
N GLY A 65 6.95 -16.35 3.51
CA GLY A 65 8.36 -16.46 3.89
C GLY A 65 9.33 -16.86 2.75
N CYS A 66 8.89 -17.01 1.50
CA CYS A 66 9.79 -17.34 0.39
C CYS A 66 10.61 -16.14 -0.14
N GLY A 67 10.50 -14.97 0.50
CA GLY A 67 11.27 -13.77 0.19
C GLY A 67 10.66 -12.83 -0.86
N LYS A 68 9.36 -12.94 -1.16
CA LYS A 68 8.72 -12.13 -2.21
C LYS A 68 8.89 -10.63 -2.00
N SER A 69 8.61 -10.12 -0.79
CA SER A 69 8.77 -8.69 -0.48
C SER A 69 10.22 -8.23 -0.65
N THR A 70 11.19 -9.08 -0.29
CA THR A 70 12.62 -8.80 -0.51
C THR A 70 12.94 -8.69 -1.99
N GLU A 71 12.45 -9.61 -2.81
CA GLU A 71 12.63 -9.58 -4.26
C GLU A 71 11.92 -8.39 -4.93
N LEU A 72 10.76 -7.96 -4.42
CA LEU A 72 10.09 -6.73 -4.88
C LEU A 72 10.83 -5.45 -4.47
N LEU A 73 11.43 -5.40 -3.27
CA LEU A 73 12.29 -4.28 -2.86
C LEU A 73 13.59 -4.24 -3.66
N ARG A 74 14.12 -5.40 -4.08
CA ARG A 74 15.21 -5.48 -5.06
C ARG A 74 14.78 -4.85 -6.39
N LEU A 75 13.65 -5.30 -6.96
CA LEU A 75 13.11 -4.76 -8.20
C LEU A 75 12.90 -3.24 -8.12
N LYS A 76 12.36 -2.75 -7.00
CA LYS A 76 12.23 -1.32 -6.71
C LYS A 76 13.57 -0.60 -6.85
N ALA A 77 14.59 -1.05 -6.14
CA ALA A 77 15.91 -0.41 -6.15
C ALA A 77 16.52 -0.42 -7.56
N ASP A 78 16.35 -1.51 -8.31
CA ASP A 78 16.84 -1.62 -9.68
C ASP A 78 16.10 -0.67 -10.63
N LEU A 79 14.77 -0.55 -10.52
CA LEU A 79 13.97 0.39 -11.32
C LEU A 79 14.29 1.86 -10.99
N GLU A 80 14.53 2.19 -9.71
CA GLU A 80 14.95 3.53 -9.30
C GLU A 80 16.30 3.92 -9.92
N VAL A 81 17.23 2.97 -10.06
CA VAL A 81 18.51 3.19 -10.75
C VAL A 81 18.32 3.43 -12.26
N GLU A 82 17.34 2.78 -12.89
CA GLU A 82 16.94 3.01 -14.29
C GLU A 82 16.17 4.33 -14.48
N GLY A 83 15.95 5.11 -13.41
CA GLY A 83 15.29 6.41 -13.47
C GLY A 83 13.77 6.37 -13.33
N PHE A 84 13.18 5.22 -12.98
CA PHE A 84 11.75 5.12 -12.68
C PHE A 84 11.45 5.69 -11.30
N TYR A 85 10.26 6.28 -11.17
CA TYR A 85 9.71 6.60 -9.87
C TYR A 85 8.83 5.46 -9.37
N VAL A 86 9.28 4.77 -8.31
CA VAL A 86 8.61 3.58 -7.79
C VAL A 86 7.84 3.91 -6.52
N VAL A 87 6.52 3.75 -6.57
CA VAL A 87 5.66 3.83 -5.38
C VAL A 87 5.48 2.42 -4.83
N TYR A 88 6.15 2.13 -3.70
CA TYR A 88 6.00 0.84 -3.01
C TYR A 88 4.87 0.92 -1.98
N PHE A 89 4.03 -0.11 -1.99
CA PHE A 89 2.83 -0.26 -1.18
C PHE A 89 2.88 -1.62 -0.47
N GLU A 90 2.69 -1.63 0.84
CA GLU A 90 2.65 -2.84 1.66
C GLU A 90 1.33 -2.91 2.41
N SER A 91 0.56 -3.97 2.13
CA SER A 91 -0.82 -4.07 2.60
C SER A 91 -0.95 -3.94 4.11
N SER A 92 -0.06 -4.54 4.90
CA SER A 92 -0.10 -4.45 6.37
C SER A 92 0.25 -3.08 6.94
N GLU A 93 0.95 -2.23 6.18
CA GLU A 93 1.28 -0.87 6.60
C GLU A 93 0.25 0.15 6.11
N ASP A 94 -0.29 -0.08 4.91
CA ASP A 94 -1.13 0.90 4.21
C ASP A 94 -2.64 0.63 4.37
N LEU A 95 -3.07 -0.54 4.86
CA LEU A 95 -4.48 -0.96 4.97
C LEU A 95 -4.80 -1.74 6.25
N GLU A 96 -6.02 -1.58 6.76
CA GLU A 96 -6.58 -2.42 7.83
C GLU A 96 -7.17 -3.70 7.22
N MET A 97 -6.44 -4.82 7.35
CA MET A 97 -6.76 -6.08 6.66
C MET A 97 -8.05 -6.79 7.13
N ALA A 98 -8.64 -6.37 8.26
CA ALA A 98 -9.76 -7.10 8.87
C ALA A 98 -11.09 -6.91 8.13
N ASP A 99 -11.27 -5.76 7.46
CA ASP A 99 -12.52 -5.36 6.80
C ASP A 99 -12.24 -4.34 5.69
N VAL A 100 -11.40 -4.72 4.72
CA VAL A 100 -10.96 -3.82 3.65
C VAL A 100 -11.89 -3.94 2.43
N ASP A 101 -12.49 -2.83 2.00
CA ASP A 101 -13.22 -2.75 0.73
C ASP A 101 -12.32 -2.27 -0.43
N ILE A 102 -12.77 -2.47 -1.67
CA ILE A 102 -12.12 -1.94 -2.86
C ILE A 102 -11.95 -0.42 -2.80
N GLY A 103 -12.91 0.31 -2.22
CA GLY A 103 -12.81 1.75 -1.99
C GLY A 103 -11.58 2.12 -1.16
N ASP A 104 -11.33 1.37 -0.08
CA ASP A 104 -10.17 1.57 0.80
C ASP A 104 -8.86 1.30 0.09
N VAL A 105 -8.79 0.22 -0.71
CA VAL A 105 -7.59 -0.12 -1.50
C VAL A 105 -7.27 1.02 -2.48
N LEU A 106 -8.27 1.50 -3.22
CA LEU A 106 -8.09 2.59 -4.18
C LEU A 106 -7.69 3.89 -3.48
N LEU A 107 -8.29 4.19 -2.33
CA LEU A 107 -7.98 5.37 -1.55
C LEU A 107 -6.56 5.32 -0.98
N ALA A 108 -6.14 4.16 -0.46
CA ALA A 108 -4.81 3.95 0.07
C ALA A 108 -3.75 4.11 -1.03
N ILE A 109 -4.00 3.57 -2.23
CA ILE A 109 -3.13 3.79 -3.40
C ILE A 109 -3.07 5.27 -3.75
N ALA A 110 -4.22 5.96 -3.87
CA ALA A 110 -4.27 7.38 -4.23
C ALA A 110 -3.54 8.26 -3.22
N LYS A 111 -3.69 7.97 -1.92
CA LYS A 111 -2.97 8.63 -0.83
C LYS A 111 -1.47 8.37 -0.94
N ARG A 112 -1.05 7.11 -1.06
CA ARG A 112 0.37 6.72 -1.16
C ARG A 112 1.06 7.39 -2.33
N VAL A 113 0.42 7.43 -3.50
CA VAL A 113 0.94 8.12 -4.68
C VAL A 113 1.02 9.63 -4.44
N SER A 114 -0.01 10.23 -3.83
CA SER A 114 0.00 11.67 -3.54
C SER A 114 1.14 12.05 -2.60
N ASP A 115 1.31 11.34 -1.48
CA ASP A 115 2.36 11.57 -0.50
C ASP A 115 3.76 11.39 -1.11
N SER A 116 3.91 10.36 -1.92
CA SER A 116 5.13 10.07 -2.69
C SER A 116 5.49 11.25 -3.62
N LEU A 117 4.52 11.77 -4.38
CA LEU A 117 4.73 12.90 -5.29
C LEU A 117 4.99 14.24 -4.59
N GLU A 118 4.58 14.43 -3.33
CA GLU A 118 4.89 15.65 -2.56
C GLU A 118 6.39 15.75 -2.26
N GLN A 119 7.05 14.61 -2.00
CA GLN A 119 8.49 14.56 -1.72
C GLN A 119 9.35 14.97 -2.92
N LEU A 120 8.82 14.83 -4.14
CA LEU A 120 9.56 15.10 -5.38
C LEU A 120 9.62 16.58 -5.79
N ASN A 121 8.94 17.51 -5.09
CA ASN A 121 8.88 18.94 -5.45
C ASN A 121 8.54 19.21 -6.94
N LEU A 122 7.87 18.27 -7.62
CA LEU A 122 7.50 18.44 -9.02
C LEU A 122 6.47 19.57 -9.14
N SER A 123 6.84 20.65 -9.82
CA SER A 123 5.99 21.79 -10.13
C SER A 123 4.80 21.42 -11.01
N ASP A 124 4.95 20.35 -11.82
CA ASP A 124 4.01 19.94 -12.87
C ASP A 124 3.03 18.83 -12.46
N ALA A 125 3.22 18.19 -11.30
CA ALA A 125 2.30 17.17 -10.81
C ALA A 125 0.97 17.74 -10.28
N LYS A 126 0.73 19.06 -10.35
CA LYS A 126 -0.49 19.71 -9.83
C LYS A 126 -1.77 19.13 -10.42
N SER A 127 -1.77 18.80 -11.72
CA SER A 127 -2.94 18.20 -12.39
C SER A 127 -3.24 16.80 -11.85
N LEU A 128 -2.23 15.92 -11.78
CA LEU A 128 -2.36 14.57 -11.23
C LEU A 128 -2.76 14.60 -9.75
N ARG A 129 -2.15 15.47 -8.95
CA ARG A 129 -2.52 15.68 -7.55
C ARG A 129 -3.98 16.13 -7.40
N GLY A 130 -4.43 17.05 -8.25
CA GLY A 130 -5.83 17.50 -8.27
C GLY A 130 -6.80 16.37 -8.58
N LEU A 131 -6.47 15.53 -9.56
CA LEU A 131 -7.25 14.36 -9.94
C LEU A 131 -7.29 13.31 -8.82
N LEU A 132 -6.14 12.95 -8.24
CA LEU A 132 -6.07 11.98 -7.14
C LEU A 132 -6.80 12.47 -5.90
N ARG A 133 -6.67 13.75 -5.55
CA ARG A 133 -7.41 14.35 -4.42
C ARG A 133 -8.92 14.42 -4.68
N GLY A 134 -9.32 14.70 -5.91
CA GLY A 134 -10.73 14.68 -6.32
C GLY A 134 -11.33 13.27 -6.24
N ALA A 135 -10.62 12.27 -6.78
CA ALA A 135 -11.02 10.86 -6.70
C ALA A 135 -11.09 10.37 -5.25
N ALA A 136 -10.08 10.68 -4.43
CA ALA A 136 -10.07 10.35 -3.01
C ALA A 136 -11.27 10.96 -2.26
N LYS A 137 -11.59 12.23 -2.53
CA LYS A 137 -12.74 12.90 -1.91
C LYS A 137 -14.07 12.25 -2.29
N LEU A 138 -14.23 11.85 -3.56
CA LEU A 138 -15.44 11.19 -4.04
C LEU A 138 -15.62 9.82 -3.38
N LEU A 139 -14.55 9.02 -3.32
CA LEU A 139 -14.55 7.72 -2.65
C LEU A 139 -14.90 7.87 -1.15
N MET A 140 -14.34 8.88 -0.46
CA MET A 140 -14.70 9.16 0.94
C MET A 140 -16.19 9.51 1.12
N THR A 141 -16.77 10.30 0.21
CA THR A 141 -18.20 10.65 0.30
C THR A 141 -19.13 9.47 0.03
N GLU A 142 -18.76 8.52 -0.84
CA GLU A 142 -19.56 7.32 -1.06
C GLU A 142 -19.53 6.40 0.16
N ILE A 143 -18.36 6.22 0.78
CA ILE A 143 -18.19 5.43 2.01
C ILE A 143 -18.99 6.04 3.19
N GLU A 144 -18.96 7.37 3.36
CA GLU A 144 -19.75 8.05 4.41
C GLU A 144 -21.26 7.82 4.22
N VAL A 145 -21.75 7.87 2.98
CA VAL A 145 -23.18 7.67 2.66
C VAL A 145 -23.62 6.22 2.87
N GLU A 146 -22.79 5.24 2.53
CA GLU A 146 -23.07 3.83 2.82
C GLU A 146 -23.09 3.54 4.34
N ALA A 147 -22.15 4.11 5.09
CA ALA A 147 -22.12 3.98 6.55
C ALA A 147 -23.33 4.63 7.24
N GLU A 148 -23.78 5.80 6.79
CA GLU A 148 -25.02 6.42 7.28
C GLU A 148 -26.26 5.60 6.89
N ALA A 149 -26.29 5.03 5.68
CA ALA A 149 -27.39 4.19 5.22
C ALA A 149 -27.51 2.89 6.03
N ASP A 150 -26.39 2.24 6.37
CA ASP A 150 -26.39 1.05 7.23
C ASP A 150 -26.79 1.37 8.67
N LEU A 151 -26.38 2.54 9.20
CA LEU A 151 -26.81 3.01 10.52
C LEU A 151 -28.33 3.29 10.57
N LEU A 152 -28.90 3.83 9.49
CA LEU A 152 -30.35 4.03 9.35
C LEU A 152 -31.10 2.73 9.03
N GLY A 153 -30.43 1.72 8.47
CA GLY A 153 -30.96 0.40 8.15
C GLY A 153 -31.11 -0.53 9.36
N MET A 154 -30.40 -0.28 10.47
CA MET A 154 -30.55 -0.99 11.73
C MET A 154 -31.70 -0.42 12.59
N GLY A 155 -32.92 -0.66 12.12
CA GLY A 155 -34.12 -0.81 12.97
C GLY A 155 -34.58 0.40 13.80
N VAL A 156 -35.29 1.34 13.16
CA VAL A 156 -36.39 2.03 13.85
C VAL A 156 -37.67 1.22 13.64
N ALA A 157 -37.89 0.23 14.51
CA ALA A 157 -39.23 -0.33 14.70
C ALA A 157 -40.08 0.78 15.33
N GLY A 158 -40.93 1.38 14.51
CA GLY A 158 -41.85 2.42 14.95
C GLY A 158 -42.74 1.93 16.09
N ASN A 159 -42.89 2.77 17.10
CA ASN A 159 -44.09 2.77 17.92
C ASN A 159 -44.60 4.21 17.96
N THR A 160 -45.65 4.44 17.19
CA THR A 160 -46.51 5.62 17.31
C THR A 160 -47.18 5.64 18.69
N ASP A 161 -47.36 6.84 19.21
CA ASP A 161 -48.15 7.23 20.38
C ASP A 161 -47.57 6.87 21.77
N SER A 162 -46.87 7.83 22.36
CA SER A 162 -47.07 8.19 23.77
C SER A 162 -46.63 9.64 24.00
N GLU A 163 -47.56 10.42 24.56
CA GLU A 163 -47.35 11.79 25.02
C GLU A 163 -46.11 11.89 25.90
N VAL A 164 -45.22 12.86 25.60
CA VAL A 164 -44.22 13.31 26.56
C VAL A 164 -44.46 14.79 26.84
N SER A 165 -44.95 15.05 28.05
CA SER A 165 -45.19 16.37 28.62
C SER A 165 -43.92 17.22 28.66
N LEU A 166 -44.04 18.48 28.26
CA LEU A 166 -43.07 19.51 28.58
C LEU A 166 -43.15 19.86 30.07
N ALA A 167 -42.09 19.58 30.83
CA ALA A 167 -41.83 20.22 32.11
C ALA A 167 -40.68 21.25 31.96
N PRO A 168 -40.75 22.40 32.64
CA PRO A 168 -40.00 23.60 32.27
C PRO A 168 -38.60 23.63 32.87
N PHE A 169 -37.68 24.25 32.13
CA PHE A 169 -36.36 24.67 32.59
C PHE A 169 -36.47 25.72 33.71
N MET A 170 -35.94 25.42 34.89
CA MET A 170 -35.44 26.33 35.93
C MET A 170 -34.25 25.59 36.56
N SER A 171 -33.06 26.14 36.81
CA SER A 171 -32.57 27.51 36.94
C SER A 171 -31.12 27.60 36.42
#